data_AF-A0A920CS54-F1
#
_entry.id   AF-A0A920CS54-F1
#
_cell.length_a   1.000
_cell.length_b   1.000
_cell.length_c   1.000
_cell.angle_alpha   90.00
_cell.angle_beta   90.00
_cell.angle_gamma   90.00
#
_symmetry.space_group_name_H-M   'P 1'
#
loop_
_entity.id
_entity.type
_entity.pdbx_description
1 polymer ?
#
loop_
_entity_poly.entity_id
_entity_poly.type
_entity_poly.pdbx_seq_one_letter_code
_entity_poly.pdbx_strand_id
1 'polypeptide(L)'
;MGNGKFGPSTSIEGAIKGVELLSKGIAVDLATEKEVLWSINRIVLVGSSYGGGVAACALGLTELADSAVLFCSLLETTKQNEKSTEPESN
;
A
#
# COMPACT_ATOMS: atom_id res chain seq x y z
N MET A 1 -14.82 14.06 7.93
CA MET A 1 -13.66 14.34 7.05
C MET A 1 -12.79 13.09 7.06
N GLY A 2 -12.63 12.31 5.99
CA GLY A 2 -13.03 12.49 4.60
C GLY A 2 -13.69 11.24 4.00
N ASN A 3 -14.59 11.49 3.04
CA ASN A 3 -15.42 10.49 2.35
C ASN A 3 -14.65 9.86 1.19
N GLY A 4 -13.53 9.18 1.47
CA GLY A 4 -12.89 8.32 0.48
C GLY A 4 -13.43 6.90 0.59
N LYS A 5 -13.90 6.33 -0.52
CA LYS A 5 -14.30 4.92 -0.62
C LYS A 5 -13.04 4.05 -0.65
N PHE A 6 -12.42 3.85 0.50
CA PHE A 6 -11.20 3.06 0.65
C PHE A 6 -11.56 1.65 1.11
N GLY A 7 -11.38 0.69 0.21
CA GLY A 7 -11.63 -0.73 0.41
C GLY A 7 -10.40 -1.57 0.10
N PRO A 8 -10.48 -2.91 0.19
CA PRO A 8 -9.35 -3.81 -0.07
C PRO A 8 -8.67 -3.59 -1.42
N SER A 9 -9.45 -3.51 -2.50
CA SER A 9 -8.90 -3.32 -3.86
C SER A 9 -8.22 -1.98 -4.03
N THR A 10 -8.87 -0.88 -3.63
CA THR A 10 -8.29 0.47 -3.76
C THR A 10 -7.10 0.70 -2.84
N SER A 11 -7.04 0.00 -1.70
CA SER A 11 -5.87 0.00 -0.82
C SER A 11 -4.66 -0.70 -1.46
N ILE A 12 -4.89 -1.84 -2.15
CA ILE A 12 -3.84 -2.57 -2.88
C ILE A 12 -3.35 -1.74 -4.07
N GLU A 13 -4.26 -1.17 -4.86
CA GLU A 13 -3.90 -0.26 -5.95
C GLU A 13 -3.07 0.93 -5.47
N GLY A 14 -3.46 1.52 -4.34
CA GLY A 14 -2.72 2.60 -3.69
C GLY A 14 -1.30 2.18 -3.28
N ALA A 15 -1.16 1.00 -2.69
CA ALA A 15 0.15 0.45 -2.31
C ALA A 15 1.06 0.23 -3.53
N ILE A 16 0.54 -0.39 -4.60
CA ILE A 16 1.28 -0.60 -5.85
C ILE A 16 1.72 0.74 -6.46
N LYS A 17 0.80 1.72 -6.54
CA LYS A 17 1.12 3.05 -7.05
C LYS A 17 2.18 3.76 -6.21
N GLY A 18 2.16 3.57 -4.89
CA GLY A 18 3.20 4.04 -4.00
C GLY A 18 4.57 3.46 -4.37
N VAL A 19 4.64 2.13 -4.59
CA VAL A 19 5.87 1.45 -5.03
C VAL A 19 6.34 1.99 -6.38
N GLU A 20 5.45 2.17 -7.35
CA GLU A 20 5.79 2.74 -8.68
C GLU A 20 6.35 4.15 -8.60
N LEU A 21 5.87 4.97 -7.66
CA LEU A 21 6.39 6.31 -7.45
C LEU A 21 7.77 6.27 -6.79
N LEU A 22 7.94 5.41 -5.79
CA LEU A 22 9.23 5.22 -5.12
C LEU A 22 10.29 4.69 -6.09
N SER A 23 9.93 3.72 -6.94
CA SER A 23 10.86 3.10 -7.90
C SER A 23 11.41 4.08 -8.94
N LYS A 24 10.75 5.22 -9.16
CA LYS A 24 11.26 6.27 -10.07
C LYS A 24 12.48 6.98 -9.52
N GLY A 25 12.77 6.88 -8.22
CA GLY A 25 13.93 7.53 -7.63
C GLY A 25 13.81 9.06 -7.65
N ILE A 26 12.59 9.59 -7.58
CA ILE A 26 12.30 11.03 -7.51
C ILE A 26 11.45 11.30 -6.27
N ALA A 27 11.88 12.24 -5.43
CA ALA A 27 11.13 12.66 -4.24
C ALA A 27 11.28 14.17 -4.02
N VAL A 28 10.42 14.74 -3.18
CA VAL A 28 10.56 16.12 -2.71
C VAL A 28 11.23 16.08 -1.33
N ASP A 29 12.34 16.79 -1.20
CA ASP A 29 12.93 17.07 0.10
C ASP A 29 12.01 18.04 0.87
N LEU A 30 11.45 17.58 1.99
CA LEU A 30 10.51 18.36 2.79
C LEU A 30 11.13 19.58 3.46
N ALA A 31 12.45 19.62 3.67
CA ALA A 31 13.12 20.76 4.27
C ALA A 31 13.38 21.88 3.24
N THR A 32 13.62 21.51 1.99
CA THR A 32 14.02 22.46 0.93
C THR A 32 12.95 22.69 -0.14
N GLU A 33 11.89 21.89 -0.13
CA GLU A 33 10.84 21.80 -1.15
C GLU A 33 11.36 21.56 -2.58
N LYS A 34 12.60 21.05 -2.69
CA LYS A 34 13.23 20.76 -3.96
C LYS A 34 13.07 19.29 -4.31
N GLU A 35 12.99 19.04 -5.61
CA GLU A 35 13.09 17.70 -6.14
C GLU A 35 14.52 17.17 -5.92
N VAL A 36 14.61 15.97 -5.38
CA VAL A 36 15.86 15.25 -5.18
C VAL A 36 15.79 13.89 -5.86
N LEU A 37 16.88 13.54 -6.52
CA LEU A 37 17.08 12.20 -7.05
C LEU A 37 17.73 11.34 -5.98
N TRP A 38 17.20 10.14 -5.81
CA TRP A 38 17.70 9.16 -4.86
C TRP A 38 17.83 7.82 -5.57
N SER A 39 18.92 7.11 -5.28
CA SER A 39 19.15 5.78 -5.82
C SER A 39 18.42 4.76 -4.95
N ILE A 40 17.36 4.17 -5.50
CA ILE A 40 16.62 3.09 -4.87
C ILE A 40 17.25 1.77 -5.33
N ASN A 41 17.87 1.05 -4.41
CA ASN A 41 18.39 -0.28 -4.68
C ASN A 41 17.38 -1.39 -4.37
N ARG A 42 16.50 -1.16 -3.38
CA ARG A 42 15.53 -2.12 -2.87
C ARG A 42 14.28 -1.42 -2.37
N ILE A 43 13.11 -2.03 -2.56
CA ILE A 43 11.83 -1.60 -2.00
C ILE A 43 11.30 -2.70 -1.10
N VAL A 44 10.99 -2.36 0.15
CA VAL A 44 10.43 -3.28 1.15
C VAL A 44 9.08 -2.75 1.59
N LEU A 45 8.03 -3.58 1.45
CA LEU A 45 6.70 -3.27 1.93
C LEU A 45 6.61 -3.63 3.42
N VAL A 46 6.00 -2.76 4.23
CA VAL A 46 5.78 -3.04 5.66
C VAL A 46 4.31 -2.82 5.97
N GLY A 47 3.68 -3.81 6.60
CA GLY A 47 2.26 -3.75 6.91
C GLY A 47 1.90 -4.46 8.21
N SER A 48 0.90 -3.93 8.91
CA SER A 48 0.33 -4.53 10.12
C SER A 48 -1.17 -4.70 9.98
N SER A 49 -1.74 -5.79 10.52
CA SER A 49 -3.17 -6.08 10.49
C SER A 49 -3.70 -6.05 9.04
N TYR A 50 -4.73 -5.24 8.75
CA TYR A 50 -5.24 -4.98 7.41
C TYR A 50 -4.15 -4.51 6.43
N GLY A 51 -3.28 -3.59 6.85
CA GLY A 51 -2.17 -3.11 6.04
C GLY A 51 -1.16 -4.22 5.70
N GLY A 52 -1.07 -5.25 6.54
CA GLY A 52 -0.29 -6.45 6.26
C GLY A 52 -0.85 -7.28 5.10
N GLY A 53 -2.18 -7.44 5.05
CA GLY A 53 -2.86 -8.06 3.91
C GLY A 53 -2.63 -7.28 2.62
N VAL A 54 -2.79 -5.96 2.67
CA VAL A 54 -2.52 -5.05 1.54
C VAL A 54 -1.07 -5.18 1.07
N ALA A 55 -0.09 -5.16 1.97
CA ALA A 55 1.32 -5.32 1.65
C ALA A 55 1.65 -6.68 1.03
N ALA A 56 1.05 -7.76 1.55
CA ALA A 56 1.22 -9.11 1.00
C ALA A 56 0.66 -9.22 -0.42
N CYS A 57 -0.55 -8.70 -0.65
CA CYS A 57 -1.17 -8.68 -1.98
C CYS A 57 -0.37 -7.81 -2.95
N ALA A 58 0.05 -6.62 -2.54
CA ALA A 58 0.85 -5.73 -3.39
C ALA A 58 2.17 -6.40 -3.79
N LEU A 59 2.87 -7.06 -2.85
CA LEU A 59 4.09 -7.82 -3.16
C LEU A 59 3.85 -8.90 -4.22
N GLY A 60 2.72 -9.62 -4.15
CA GLY A 60 2.39 -10.66 -5.13
C GLY A 60 1.92 -10.14 -6.49
N LEU A 61 1.65 -8.83 -6.62
CA LEU A 61 1.08 -8.20 -7.81
C LEU A 61 2.05 -7.22 -8.49
N THR A 62 3.22 -6.97 -7.92
CA THR A 62 4.23 -6.08 -8.49
C THR A 62 5.62 -6.70 -8.45
N GLU A 63 6.38 -6.55 -9.53
CA GLU A 63 7.79 -6.96 -9.61
C GLU A 63 8.75 -5.89 -9.06
N LEU A 64 8.22 -4.73 -8.64
CA LEU A 64 9.02 -3.59 -8.18
C LEU A 64 9.37 -3.67 -6.68
N ALA A 65 8.69 -4.50 -5.91
CA ALA A 65 8.94 -4.71 -4.50
C ALA A 65 9.77 -5.99 -4.30
N ASP A 66 10.84 -5.90 -3.50
CA ASP A 66 11.75 -7.03 -3.27
C ASP A 66 11.27 -7.97 -2.16
N SER A 67 10.55 -7.43 -1.17
CA SER A 67 10.10 -8.18 0.00
C SER A 67 9.01 -7.46 0.76
N ALA A 68 8.35 -8.18 1.69
CA ALA A 68 7.41 -7.59 2.65
C ALA A 68 7.68 -8.07 4.07
N VAL A 69 7.51 -7.17 5.04
CA VAL A 69 7.51 -7.45 6.48
C VAL A 69 6.09 -7.28 7.00
N LEU A 70 5.57 -8.36 7.58
CA LEU A 70 4.15 -8.53 7.85
C LEU A 70 3.92 -8.79 9.33
N PHE A 71 3.15 -7.92 10.01
CA PHE A 71 2.82 -8.06 11.42
C PHE A 71 1.34 -8.40 11.59
N CYS A 72 1.03 -9.52 12.24
CA CYS A 72 -0.35 -9.95 12.55
C CYS A 72 -1.31 -9.77 11.37
N SER A 73 -0.86 -10.15 10.17
CA SER A 73 -1.50 -9.71 8.93
C SER A 73 -2.81 -10.41 8.66
N LEU A 74 -3.79 -9.63 8.21
CA LEU A 74 -5.07 -10.15 7.78
C LEU A 74 -5.00 -10.55 6.31
N LEU A 75 -4.83 -11.85 6.04
CA LEU A 75 -4.67 -12.36 4.68
C LEU A 75 -5.98 -12.50 3.91
N GLU A 76 -7.12 -12.57 4.60
CA GLU A 76 -8.45 -12.72 4.00
C GLU A 76 -9.31 -11.48 4.27
N THR A 77 -8.92 -10.35 3.67
CA THR A 77 -9.62 -9.05 3.84
C THR A 77 -11.10 -9.09 3.43
N THR A 78 -11.48 -9.97 2.50
CA THR A 78 -12.88 -10.19 2.08
C THR A 78 -13.76 -10.82 3.17
N LYS A 79 -13.18 -11.56 4.12
CA LYS A 79 -13.91 -12.15 5.24
C LYS A 79 -14.09 -11.18 6.41
N GLN A 80 -13.50 -9.99 6.34
CA GLN A 80 -13.62 -9.00 7.40
C GLN A 80 -14.97 -8.25 7.37
N ASN A 81 -15.68 -8.27 6.24
CA ASN A 81 -16.96 -7.60 6.01
C ASN A 81 -18.01 -8.53 5.37
N GLU A 82 -18.15 -9.78 5.85
CA GLU A 82 -19.06 -10.81 5.29
C GLU A 82 -20.57 -10.49 5.35
N LYS A 83 -20.97 -9.24 5.65
CA LYS A 83 -22.29 -8.68 5.33
C LYS A 83 -22.21 -7.87 4.03
N SER A 84 -22.18 -8.57 2.91
CA SER A 84 -22.00 -8.02 1.55
C SER A 84 -23.15 -7.13 1.02
N THR A 85 -24.19 -6.85 1.81
CA THR A 85 -25.34 -6.02 1.41
C THR A 85 -25.26 -4.58 1.90
N GLU A 86 -24.27 -4.25 2.74
CA GLU A 86 -24.04 -2.87 3.17
C GLU A 86 -22.95 -2.26 2.27
N PRO A 87 -23.14 -1.05 1.71
CA PRO A 87 -22.01 -0.32 1.13
C PRO A 87 -20.92 -0.19 2.20
N GLU A 88 -19.65 -0.08 1.81
CA GLU A 88 -18.60 0.37 2.75
C GLU A 88 -19.06 1.72 3.35
N SER A 89 -19.71 1.72 4.52
CA SER A 89 -20.53 2.85 4.98
C SER A 89 -19.96 3.50 6.24
N ASN A 90 -19.71 4.81 6.11
CA ASN A 90 -19.84 5.93 7.07
C ASN A 90 -19.88 5.63 8.57
#